data_AF-A0A3P7KW30-F1
#
_entry.id   AF-A0A3P7KW30-F1
#
_cell.length_a   1.000
_cell.length_b   1.000
_cell.length_c   1.000
_cell.angle_alpha   90.00
_cell.angle_beta   90.00
_cell.angle_gamma   90.00
#
_symmetry.space_group_name_H-M   'P 1'
#
loop_
_entity.id
_entity.type
_entity.pdbx_description
1 polymer ?
#
loop_
_entity_poly.entity_id
_entity_poly.type
_entity_poly.pdbx_seq_one_letter_code
_entity_poly.pdbx_strand_id
1 'polypeptide(L)'
;MEDSGWNRPDRPSKCTFDPNNKDAVSPHHCEPFKRKPLIGSSILDVIGNTSLVKINNIVKQDDIECEVLAKCEFMNPGGSVKDRIAVRMIEEGERAGIFKPGDTLIEPTSGNTGLSSERPLLVFRPFCMIGCQVLFALNVQ
;
A
#
# COMPACT_ATOMS: atom_id res chain seq x y z
N MET A 1 -31.56 9.83 7.74
CA MET A 1 -30.69 8.67 8.03
C MET A 1 -29.23 9.04 7.71
N GLU A 2 -28.74 10.16 8.23
CA GLU A 2 -27.45 10.76 7.81
C GLU A 2 -26.48 10.99 8.97
N ASP A 3 -26.67 10.31 10.10
CA ASP A 3 -26.02 10.66 11.36
C ASP A 3 -25.23 9.51 12.01
N SER A 4 -24.60 8.65 11.21
CA SER A 4 -23.82 7.52 11.73
C SER A 4 -22.35 7.84 12.02
N GLY A 5 -21.88 9.07 11.75
CA GLY A 5 -20.45 9.44 11.85
C GLY A 5 -19.53 8.63 10.92
N TRP A 6 -20.08 7.74 10.11
CA TRP A 6 -19.35 6.83 9.25
C TRP A 6 -19.09 7.46 7.88
N ASN A 7 -17.82 7.49 7.47
CA ASN A 7 -17.42 7.93 6.16
C ASN A 7 -17.59 6.80 5.15
N ARG A 8 -18.60 6.93 4.29
CA ARG A 8 -18.87 5.99 3.20
C ARG A 8 -17.67 5.88 2.24
N PRO A 9 -17.18 4.67 1.91
CA PRO A 9 -16.03 4.47 1.03
C PRO A 9 -16.32 4.75 -0.45
N ASP A 10 -17.59 4.80 -0.85
CA ASP A 10 -18.05 5.03 -2.23
C ASP A 10 -18.33 6.51 -2.54
N ARG A 11 -17.95 7.44 -1.66
CA ARG A 11 -18.11 8.88 -1.91
C ARG A 11 -17.27 9.33 -3.11
N PRO A 12 -17.76 10.29 -3.93
CA PRO A 12 -16.97 10.84 -5.03
C PRO A 12 -15.70 11.50 -4.50
N SER A 13 -14.61 11.33 -5.24
CA SER A 13 -13.32 11.95 -4.92
C SER A 13 -13.43 13.47 -4.97
N LYS A 14 -12.76 14.14 -4.02
CA LYS A 14 -12.59 15.60 -4.00
C LYS A 14 -11.26 16.05 -4.62
N CYS A 15 -10.46 15.12 -5.14
CA CYS A 15 -9.18 15.42 -5.76
C CYS A 15 -9.40 16.27 -7.03
N THR A 16 -8.64 17.36 -7.16
CA THR A 16 -8.72 18.29 -8.29
C THR A 16 -7.68 18.02 -9.37
N PHE A 17 -7.09 16.81 -9.38
CA PHE A 17 -6.10 16.42 -10.37
C PHE A 17 -6.71 16.43 -11.78
N ASP A 18 -6.04 17.11 -12.71
CA ASP A 18 -6.38 17.17 -14.13
C ASP A 18 -5.14 16.81 -14.97
N PRO A 19 -5.17 15.75 -15.79
CA PRO A 19 -4.04 15.35 -16.62
C PRO A 19 -3.62 16.39 -17.66
N ASN A 20 -4.48 17.35 -18.01
CA ASN A 20 -4.17 18.40 -18.98
C ASN A 20 -3.52 19.63 -18.34
N ASN A 21 -3.61 19.78 -17.01
CA ASN A 21 -3.09 20.94 -16.29
C ASN A 21 -1.73 20.62 -15.65
N LYS A 22 -0.67 20.81 -16.44
CA LYS A 22 0.71 20.50 -16.02
C LYS A 22 1.30 21.49 -15.03
N ASP A 23 0.71 22.67 -14.91
CA ASP A 23 1.22 23.76 -14.05
C ASP A 23 0.58 23.74 -12.65
N ALA A 24 -0.41 22.89 -12.43
CA ALA A 24 -1.06 22.73 -11.13
C ALA A 24 -0.08 22.15 -10.10
N VAL A 25 0.16 22.90 -9.03
CA VAL A 25 0.92 22.41 -7.87
C VAL A 25 0.07 21.41 -7.10
N SER A 26 0.56 20.18 -6.95
CA SER A 26 -0.09 19.16 -6.13
C SER A 26 -0.09 19.56 -4.65
N PRO A 27 -1.23 19.52 -3.95
CA PRO A 27 -1.28 19.74 -2.50
C PRO A 27 -0.78 18.52 -1.70
N HIS A 28 -0.53 17.39 -2.38
CA HIS A 28 -0.10 16.15 -1.74
C HIS A 28 1.41 16.11 -1.54
N HIS A 29 1.85 15.53 -0.42
CA HIS A 29 3.25 15.19 -0.22
C HIS A 29 3.65 14.10 -1.23
N CYS A 30 4.71 14.36 -2.00
CA CYS A 30 5.26 13.44 -2.98
C CYS A 30 6.70 13.07 -2.59
N GLU A 31 6.94 11.77 -2.40
CA GLU A 31 8.29 11.24 -2.19
C GLU A 31 8.91 10.83 -3.54
N PRO A 32 10.18 11.16 -3.81
CA PRO A 32 10.86 10.70 -5.02
C PRO A 32 11.17 9.20 -4.94
N PHE A 33 11.38 8.59 -6.10
CA PHE A 33 11.82 7.20 -6.17
C PHE A 33 13.20 7.02 -5.52
N LYS A 34 13.27 6.11 -4.53
CA LYS A 34 14.50 5.75 -3.83
C LYS A 34 15.03 4.41 -4.37
N ARG A 35 16.32 4.36 -4.71
CA ARG A 35 16.98 3.11 -5.10
C ARG A 35 17.13 2.20 -3.89
N LYS A 36 16.98 0.89 -4.10
CA LYS A 36 17.19 -0.11 -3.07
C LYS A 36 18.63 -0.04 -2.54
N PRO A 37 18.85 0.05 -1.21
CA PRO A 37 20.19 0.01 -0.64
C PRO A 37 20.79 -1.40 -0.74
N LEU A 38 22.12 -1.51 -0.71
CA LEU A 38 22.80 -2.81 -0.63
C LEU A 38 22.55 -3.50 0.71
N ILE A 39 22.54 -2.72 1.80
CA ILE A 39 22.24 -3.15 3.16
C ILE A 39 21.18 -2.18 3.69
N GLY A 40 19.97 -2.67 3.95
CA GLY A 40 18.89 -1.90 4.56
C GLY A 40 19.00 -1.89 6.09
N SER A 41 18.50 -0.83 6.70
CA SER A 41 18.34 -0.72 8.16
C SER A 41 17.12 -1.50 8.67
N SER A 42 16.13 -1.70 7.81
CA SER A 42 14.89 -2.42 8.08
C SER A 42 14.40 -3.20 6.87
N ILE A 43 13.52 -4.19 7.09
CA ILE A 43 12.80 -4.89 6.03
C ILE A 43 11.93 -3.93 5.20
N LEU A 44 11.55 -2.78 5.76
CA LEU A 44 10.77 -1.77 5.04
C LEU A 44 11.58 -1.08 3.94
N ASP A 45 12.91 -0.97 4.11
CA ASP A 45 13.80 -0.32 3.14
C ASP A 45 13.91 -1.09 1.81
N VAL A 46 13.48 -2.36 1.82
CA VAL A 46 13.49 -3.22 0.63
C VAL A 46 12.12 -3.33 -0.05
N ILE A 47 11.10 -2.64 0.46
CA ILE A 47 9.79 -2.53 -0.20
C ILE A 47 9.93 -1.67 -1.46
N GLY A 48 9.36 -2.15 -2.56
CA GLY A 48 9.50 -1.55 -3.87
C GLY A 48 10.74 -2.04 -4.61
N ASN A 49 11.22 -1.26 -5.60
CA ASN A 49 12.30 -1.68 -6.51
C ASN A 49 12.09 -3.09 -7.13
N THR A 50 10.83 -3.50 -7.30
CA THR A 50 10.41 -4.81 -7.80
C THR A 50 10.78 -4.98 -9.27
N SER A 51 11.15 -6.20 -9.64
CA SER A 51 11.58 -6.54 -11.00
C SER A 51 10.47 -6.29 -12.02
N LEU A 52 10.87 -5.83 -13.22
CA LEU A 52 10.05 -5.82 -14.42
C LEU A 52 10.58 -6.93 -15.34
N VAL A 53 9.79 -7.97 -15.57
CA VAL A 53 10.22 -9.21 -16.23
C VAL A 53 9.49 -9.37 -17.56
N LYS A 54 10.22 -9.63 -18.64
CA LYS A 54 9.62 -9.89 -19.95
C LYS A 54 8.94 -11.25 -19.99
N ILE A 55 7.68 -11.28 -20.45
CA ILE A 55 6.94 -12.52 -20.66
C ILE A 55 7.25 -13.02 -22.07
N ASN A 56 7.90 -14.18 -22.18
CA ASN A 56 8.34 -14.72 -23.47
C ASN A 56 7.44 -15.84 -23.99
N ASN A 57 7.09 -16.82 -23.14
CA ASN A 57 6.47 -18.06 -23.60
C ASN A 57 5.00 -17.89 -23.95
N ILE A 58 4.22 -17.23 -23.08
CA ILE A 58 2.78 -16.98 -23.30
C ILE A 58 2.56 -16.10 -24.53
N VAL A 59 3.37 -15.05 -24.67
CA VAL A 59 3.34 -14.13 -25.82
C VAL A 59 3.54 -14.87 -27.14
N LYS A 60 4.48 -15.82 -27.19
CA LYS A 60 4.71 -16.65 -28.38
C LYS A 60 3.61 -17.67 -28.64
N GLN A 61 2.97 -18.18 -27.58
CA GLN A 61 1.88 -19.16 -27.71
C GLN A 61 0.61 -18.51 -28.25
N ASP A 62 0.33 -17.28 -27.84
CA ASP A 62 -0.89 -16.54 -28.19
C ASP A 62 -0.70 -15.59 -29.39
N ASP A 63 0.43 -15.69 -30.10
CA ASP A 63 0.79 -14.86 -31.27
C ASP A 63 0.66 -13.33 -31.02
N ILE A 64 1.07 -12.90 -29.83
CA ILE A 64 0.99 -11.49 -29.43
C ILE A 64 2.20 -10.75 -30.01
N GLU A 65 1.93 -9.77 -30.88
CA GLU A 65 2.99 -8.98 -31.55
C GLU A 65 3.66 -7.93 -30.64
N CYS A 66 3.03 -7.56 -29.52
CA CYS A 66 3.54 -6.52 -28.63
C CYS A 66 4.44 -7.07 -27.51
N GLU A 67 5.31 -6.21 -26.96
CA GLU A 67 6.12 -6.58 -25.79
C GLU A 67 5.27 -6.59 -24.51
N VAL A 68 5.18 -7.75 -23.86
CA VAL A 68 4.47 -7.91 -22.58
C VAL A 68 5.48 -8.01 -21.44
N LEU A 69 5.30 -7.14 -20.43
CA LEU A 69 6.13 -7.08 -19.24
C LEU A 69 5.30 -7.31 -17.98
N ALA A 70 5.81 -8.13 -17.07
CA ALA A 70 5.24 -8.38 -15.75
C ALA A 70 5.94 -7.52 -14.69
N LYS A 71 5.18 -6.68 -13.98
CA LYS A 71 5.65 -5.96 -12.80
C LYS A 71 5.45 -6.84 -11.55
N CYS A 72 6.52 -7.45 -11.08
CA CYS A 72 6.47 -8.52 -10.07
C CYS A 72 6.35 -8.00 -8.63
N GLU A 73 5.19 -7.41 -8.27
CA GLU A 73 4.94 -6.86 -6.93
C GLU A 73 4.83 -7.90 -5.80
N PHE A 74 4.67 -9.18 -6.14
CA PHE A 74 4.74 -10.27 -5.16
C PHE A 74 6.14 -10.45 -4.55
N MET A 75 7.16 -9.78 -5.10
CA MET A 75 8.54 -9.81 -4.59
C MET A 75 8.78 -8.83 -3.43
N ASN A 76 7.81 -8.00 -3.07
CA ASN A 76 7.91 -7.22 -1.84
C ASN A 76 7.91 -8.18 -0.62
N PRO A 77 8.52 -7.80 0.51
CA PRO A 77 8.70 -8.70 1.67
C PRO A 77 7.40 -9.23 2.29
N GLY A 78 6.31 -8.46 2.26
CA GLY A 78 4.96 -8.86 2.65
C GLY A 78 4.21 -9.62 1.54
N GLY A 79 4.88 -9.91 0.42
CA GLY A 79 4.38 -10.79 -0.64
C GLY A 79 3.35 -10.16 -1.57
N SER A 80 3.11 -8.85 -1.49
CA SER A 80 2.11 -8.20 -2.32
C SER A 80 2.42 -6.74 -2.65
N VAL A 81 1.62 -6.17 -3.56
CA VAL A 81 1.68 -4.73 -3.88
C VAL A 81 1.24 -3.84 -2.70
N LYS A 82 0.53 -4.40 -1.71
CA LYS A 82 -0.04 -3.63 -0.61
C LYS A 82 1.04 -3.07 0.32
N ASP A 83 2.21 -3.70 0.35
CA ASP A 83 3.41 -3.26 1.08
C ASP A 83 3.71 -1.77 0.88
N ARG A 84 3.51 -1.30 -0.36
CA ARG A 84 3.73 0.10 -0.72
C ARG A 84 2.76 1.05 -0.03
N ILE A 85 1.46 0.71 -0.06
CA ILE A 85 0.43 1.60 0.49
C ILE A 85 0.45 1.58 2.00
N ALA A 86 0.74 0.43 2.62
CA ALA A 86 0.83 0.33 4.08
C ALA A 86 1.95 1.21 4.63
N VAL A 87 3.16 1.08 4.09
CA VAL A 87 4.28 1.95 4.48
C VAL A 87 3.92 3.41 4.29
N ARG A 88 3.40 3.77 3.11
CA ARG A 88 3.06 5.16 2.80
C ARG A 88 1.99 5.73 3.72
N MET A 89 0.94 4.97 4.03
CA MET A 89 -0.13 5.41 4.93
C MET A 89 0.36 5.65 6.35
N ILE A 90 1.18 4.73 6.87
CA ILE A 90 1.71 4.85 8.23
C ILE A 90 2.69 6.03 8.30
N GLU A 91 3.64 6.15 7.35
CA GLU A 91 4.58 7.28 7.29
C GLU A 91 3.87 8.63 7.19
N GLU A 92 2.83 8.74 6.36
CA GLU A 92 2.06 9.98 6.25
C GLU A 92 1.26 10.30 7.51
N GLY A 93 0.69 9.29 8.18
CA GLY A 93 -0.02 9.48 9.43
C GLY A 93 0.91 9.85 10.59
N GLU A 94 2.10 9.25 10.66
CA GLU A 94 3.18 9.64 11.60
C GLU A 94 3.64 11.07 11.31
N ARG A 95 3.91 11.42 10.04
CA ARG A 95 4.32 12.77 9.61
C ARG A 95 3.27 13.84 9.91
N ALA A 96 1.99 13.51 9.74
CA ALA A 96 0.87 14.41 10.03
C ALA A 96 0.53 14.47 11.53
N GLY A 97 1.18 13.67 12.38
CA GLY A 97 0.89 13.59 13.82
C GLY A 97 -0.47 12.97 14.16
N ILE A 98 -1.06 12.24 13.21
CA ILE A 98 -2.34 11.52 13.39
C ILE A 98 -2.12 10.29 14.27
N PHE A 99 -0.99 9.60 14.09
CA PHE A 99 -0.62 8.41 14.84
C PHE A 99 0.43 8.74 15.90
N LYS A 100 0.27 8.15 17.08
CA LYS A 100 1.22 8.23 18.19
C LYS A 100 1.69 6.83 18.59
N PRO A 101 2.90 6.71 19.14
CA PRO A 101 3.32 5.52 19.86
C PRO A 101 2.25 5.05 20.86
N GLY A 102 1.85 3.79 20.74
CA GLY A 102 0.80 3.13 21.52
C GLY A 102 -0.58 3.08 20.85
N ASP A 103 -0.81 3.80 19.75
CA ASP A 103 -2.12 3.83 19.09
C ASP A 103 -2.44 2.49 18.39
N THR A 104 -3.72 2.10 18.40
CA THR A 104 -4.19 0.94 17.64
C THR A 104 -4.77 1.38 16.30
N LEU A 105 -4.14 0.94 15.21
CA LEU A 105 -4.63 1.10 13.84
C LEU A 105 -5.59 -0.03 13.49
N ILE A 106 -6.75 0.31 12.93
CA ILE A 106 -7.77 -0.64 12.50
C ILE A 106 -7.98 -0.46 10.99
N GLU A 107 -7.74 -1.51 10.20
CA GLU A 107 -7.88 -1.46 8.74
C GLU A 107 -8.77 -2.59 8.21
N PRO A 108 -9.89 -2.27 7.53
CA PRO A 108 -10.75 -3.27 6.90
C PRO A 108 -10.17 -3.70 5.56
N THR A 109 -9.73 -4.96 5.46
CA THR A 109 -9.08 -5.46 4.24
C THR A 109 -9.57 -6.83 3.81
N SER A 110 -9.30 -7.13 2.55
CA SER A 110 -9.41 -8.47 1.98
C SER A 110 -8.25 -9.40 2.35
N GLY A 111 -7.27 -8.94 3.16
CA GLY A 111 -6.23 -9.78 3.77
C GLY A 111 -4.79 -9.31 3.52
N ASN A 112 -4.45 -8.92 2.30
CA ASN A 112 -3.06 -8.59 1.95
C ASN A 112 -2.58 -7.23 2.49
N THR A 113 -3.49 -6.28 2.73
CA THR A 113 -3.12 -5.00 3.35
C THR A 113 -2.77 -5.17 4.83
N GLY A 114 -3.41 -6.12 5.51
CA GLY A 114 -3.13 -6.45 6.91
C GLY A 114 -1.72 -6.98 7.08
N LEU A 115 -1.37 -8.03 6.32
CA LEU A 115 -0.01 -8.62 6.30
C LEU A 115 1.07 -7.61 5.90
N SER A 116 0.77 -6.79 4.90
CA SER A 116 1.64 -5.72 4.44
C SER A 116 1.89 -4.63 5.50
N SER A 117 0.95 -4.41 6.41
CA SER A 117 1.03 -3.41 7.48
C SER A 117 1.70 -3.96 8.74
N GLU A 118 1.96 -5.28 8.79
CA GLU A 118 2.72 -5.93 9.85
C GLU A 118 4.21 -5.55 9.74
N ARG A 119 4.59 -4.38 10.28
CA ARG A 119 6.00 -4.10 10.59
C ARG A 119 6.42 -5.06 11.71
N PRO A 120 7.68 -5.57 11.74
CA PRO A 120 8.17 -6.43 12.83
C PRO A 120 8.17 -5.79 14.24
N LEU A 121 7.79 -4.51 14.35
CA LEU A 121 7.64 -3.76 15.60
C LEU A 121 6.17 -3.68 16.10
N LEU A 122 5.20 -4.25 15.38
CA LEU A 122 3.76 -4.10 15.68
C LEU A 122 3.15 -5.46 16.09
N VAL A 123 2.68 -5.56 17.34
CA VAL A 123 2.16 -6.81 17.92
C VAL A 123 0.74 -7.11 17.42
N PHE A 124 0.54 -8.31 16.88
CA PHE A 124 -0.72 -8.83 16.36
C PHE A 124 -1.72 -9.15 17.48
N ARG A 125 -2.97 -8.66 17.35
CA ARG A 125 -4.12 -9.16 18.12
C ARG A 125 -5.25 -9.52 17.15
N PRO A 126 -5.56 -10.81 16.93
CA PRO A 126 -6.66 -11.18 16.06
C PRO A 126 -7.99 -10.85 16.76
N PHE A 127 -8.78 -9.97 16.15
CA PHE A 127 -10.22 -9.89 16.39
C PHE A 127 -10.93 -10.64 15.27
N CYS A 128 -11.47 -11.82 15.59
CA CYS A 128 -12.27 -12.60 14.65
C CYS A 128 -13.68 -12.00 14.56
N MET A 129 -14.06 -11.47 13.39
CA MET A 129 -15.46 -11.25 13.02
C MET A 129 -15.76 -11.98 11.71
N ILE A 130 -16.84 -12.75 11.74
CA ILE A 130 -17.32 -13.64 10.69
C ILE A 130 -17.89 -12.81 9.52
N GLY A 131 -17.32 -12.99 8.32
CA GLY A 131 -17.86 -12.45 7.05
C GLY A 131 -16.81 -11.82 6.13
N CYS A 132 -15.95 -12.63 5.49
CA CYS A 132 -15.03 -12.30 4.39
C CYS A 132 -14.12 -11.05 4.44
N GLN A 133 -14.14 -10.24 5.50
CA GLN A 133 -13.23 -9.12 5.73
C GLN A 133 -12.52 -9.35 7.06
N VAL A 134 -11.22 -9.64 6.99
CA VAL A 134 -10.41 -9.76 8.19
C VAL A 134 -10.05 -8.34 8.62
N LEU A 135 -10.49 -7.96 9.81
CA LEU A 135 -10.16 -6.69 10.43
C LEU A 135 -8.83 -6.85 11.18
N PHE A 136 -7.81 -6.10 10.80
CA PHE A 136 -6.52 -6.14 11.47
C PHE A 136 -6.41 -4.97 12.45
N ALA A 137 -5.96 -5.26 13.66
CA ALA A 137 -5.62 -4.28 14.69
C ALA A 137 -4.10 -4.30 14.92
N LEU A 138 -3.42 -3.17 14.71
CA LEU A 138 -1.97 -3.02 14.82
C LEU A 138 -1.63 -1.95 15.85
N ASN A 139 -0.72 -2.20 16.79
CA ASN A 139 -0.29 -1.19 17.76
C ASN A 139 0.97 -0.48 17.28
N VAL A 140 0.91 0.83 17.05
CA VAL A 140 2.06 1.71 16.83
C VAL A 140 2.96 1.65 18.07
N GLN A 141 4.28 1.57 17.92
CA GLN A 141 5.25 1.60 19.02
C GLN A 141 6.18 2.80 18.91
#